data_AF-A0A662K8V8-F1
#
_entry.id   AF-A0A662K8V8-F1
#
_cell.length_a   1.000
_cell.length_b   1.000
_cell.length_c   1.000
_cell.angle_alpha   90.00
_cell.angle_beta   90.00
_cell.angle_gamma   90.00
#
_symmetry.space_group_name_H-M   'P 1'
#
loop_
_entity.id
_entity.type
_entity.pdbx_description
1 polymer ?
#
loop_
_entity_poly.entity_id
_entity_poly.type
_entity_poly.pdbx_seq_one_letter_code
_entity_poly.pdbx_strand_id
1 'polypeptide(L)'
;MCIGNRDGGDDSVGPYIADCLKREEIDFKVIDCGVIPENYTADVKRLKPRTLVIVDAVEMNLEPGEIRVVPRERIGVMHISTHGIPVSLLINYLKQYVEDIVFIGIQPKSMSGKMTDSVKK
;
A
#
# COMPACT_ATOMS: atom_id res chain seq x y z
N MET A 1 -5.13 0.82 4.19
CA MET A 1 -4.95 -0.46 3.49
C MET A 1 -3.48 -0.61 3.20
N CYS A 2 -2.87 -1.67 3.68
CA CYS A 2 -1.46 -1.95 3.49
C CYS A 2 -1.34 -3.16 2.56
N ILE A 3 -0.65 -2.99 1.44
CA ILE A 3 -0.53 -3.98 0.36
C ILE A 3 0.92 -4.48 0.33
N GLY A 4 1.10 -5.77 0.04
CA GLY A 4 2.43 -6.34 -0.14
C GLY A 4 2.52 -7.82 0.21
N ASN A 5 3.57 -8.47 -0.29
CA ASN A 5 3.91 -9.85 0.04
C ASN A 5 4.85 -9.93 1.25
N ARG A 6 4.39 -10.58 2.34
CA ARG A 6 5.19 -10.80 3.55
C ARG A 6 6.51 -11.54 3.30
N ASP A 7 6.58 -12.38 2.26
CA ASP A 7 7.77 -13.13 1.87
C ASP A 7 8.52 -12.49 0.67
N GLY A 8 8.12 -11.29 0.24
CA GLY A 8 8.60 -10.62 -0.97
C GLY A 8 9.75 -9.62 -0.77
N GLY A 9 10.62 -9.81 0.23
CA GLY A 9 11.67 -8.84 0.53
C GLY A 9 11.09 -7.48 0.96
N ASP A 10 11.42 -6.41 0.24
CA ASP A 10 10.89 -5.07 0.49
C ASP A 10 9.42 -4.90 0.09
N ASP A 11 8.85 -5.83 -0.69
CA ASP A 11 7.40 -5.89 -0.96
C ASP A 11 6.61 -6.15 0.33
N SER A 12 7.26 -6.61 1.41
CA SER A 12 6.64 -6.78 2.72
C SER A 12 6.41 -5.48 3.49
N VAL A 13 6.81 -4.31 2.95
CA VAL A 13 6.72 -3.02 3.64
C VAL A 13 5.31 -2.66 4.07
N GLY A 14 4.28 -2.93 3.25
CA GLY A 14 2.89 -2.71 3.64
C GLY A 14 2.50 -3.55 4.84
N PRO A 15 2.57 -4.90 4.78
CA PRO A 15 2.32 -5.76 5.93
C PRO A 15 3.14 -5.40 7.18
N TYR A 16 4.40 -5.02 7.02
CA TYR A 16 5.25 -4.54 8.11
C TYR A 16 4.67 -3.30 8.79
N ILE A 17 4.31 -2.27 8.01
CA ILE A 17 3.66 -1.05 8.52
C ILE A 17 2.33 -1.39 9.20
N ALA A 18 1.55 -2.31 8.64
CA ALA A 18 0.29 -2.74 9.24
C ALA A 18 0.50 -3.35 10.63
N ASP A 19 1.54 -4.18 10.81
CA ASP A 19 1.86 -4.80 12.08
C ASP A 19 2.37 -3.79 13.11
N CYS A 20 3.11 -2.76 12.68
CA CYS A 20 3.53 -1.66 13.55
C CYS A 20 2.33 -0.82 14.00
N LEU A 21 1.50 -0.35 13.06
CA LEU A 21 0.36 0.52 13.36
C LEU A 21 -0.71 -0.16 14.23
N LYS A 22 -0.88 -1.48 14.12
CA LYS A 22 -1.82 -2.23 14.97
C LYS A 22 -1.39 -2.30 16.45
N ARG A 23 -0.13 -1.99 16.77
CA ARG A 23 0.38 -1.97 18.16
C ARG A 23 0.19 -0.61 18.83
N GLU A 24 -0.07 0.42 18.03
CA GLU A 24 -0.26 1.78 18.50
C GLU A 24 -1.76 2.07 18.74
N GLU A 25 -2.06 2.92 19.71
CA GLU A 25 -3.41 3.46 19.88
C GLU A 25 -3.65 4.58 18.87
N ILE A 26 -4.07 4.20 17.67
CA ILE A 26 -4.41 5.13 16.58
C ILE A 26 -5.90 5.05 16.23
N ASP A 27 -6.46 6.18 15.81
CA ASP A 27 -7.87 6.27 15.35
C ASP A 27 -8.07 5.72 13.92
N PHE A 28 -7.03 5.14 13.32
CA PHE A 28 -7.09 4.56 11.99
C PHE A 28 -7.43 3.08 12.03
N LYS A 29 -8.42 2.66 11.24
CA LYS A 29 -8.64 1.23 10.98
C LYS A 29 -7.58 0.70 10.01
N VAL A 30 -6.63 -0.07 10.54
CA VAL A 30 -5.57 -0.70 9.75
C VAL A 30 -6.06 -2.03 9.16
N ILE A 31 -5.89 -2.19 7.85
CA ILE A 31 -6.23 -3.43 7.11
C ILE A 31 -4.96 -3.87 6.37
N ASP A 32 -4.43 -5.02 6.76
CA ASP A 32 -3.41 -5.73 5.99
C ASP A 32 -4.12 -6.51 4.87
N CYS A 33 -3.81 -6.15 3.64
CA CYS A 33 -4.44 -6.67 2.44
C CYS A 33 -3.65 -7.82 1.79
N GLY A 34 -2.42 -8.07 2.27
CA GLY A 34 -1.48 -8.96 1.59
C GLY A 34 -1.33 -8.59 0.11
N VAL A 35 -1.35 -9.61 -0.74
CA VAL A 35 -1.18 -9.49 -2.20
C VAL A 35 -2.50 -9.40 -2.99
N ILE A 36 -3.66 -9.36 -2.32
CA ILE A 36 -4.99 -9.39 -2.97
C ILE A 36 -5.91 -8.30 -2.38
N PRO A 37 -5.63 -7.00 -2.64
CA PRO A 37 -6.34 -5.90 -2.02
C PRO A 37 -7.82 -5.77 -2.43
N GLU A 38 -8.22 -6.33 -3.57
CA GLU A 38 -9.61 -6.34 -4.04
C GLU A 38 -10.59 -7.05 -3.10
N ASN A 39 -10.10 -8.03 -2.32
CA ASN A 39 -10.89 -8.78 -1.35
C ASN A 39 -11.42 -7.90 -0.20
N TYR A 40 -10.81 -6.73 0.02
CA TYR A 40 -11.10 -5.85 1.15
C TYR A 40 -11.98 -4.65 0.77
N THR A 41 -12.44 -4.58 -0.48
CA THR A 41 -13.32 -3.50 -0.95
C THR A 41 -14.63 -3.43 -0.17
N ALA A 42 -15.19 -4.57 0.24
CA ALA A 42 -16.39 -4.64 1.06
C ALA A 42 -16.17 -4.06 2.48
N ASP A 43 -14.98 -4.26 3.06
CA ASP A 43 -14.61 -3.70 4.37
C ASP A 43 -14.55 -2.17 4.30
N VAL A 44 -13.89 -1.61 3.28
CA VAL A 44 -13.83 -0.17 3.06
C VAL A 44 -15.23 0.42 2.95
N LYS A 45 -16.10 -0.18 2.13
CA LYS A 45 -17.49 0.29 1.95
C LYS A 45 -18.32 0.22 3.22
N ARG A 46 -18.10 -0.78 4.07
CA ARG A 46 -18.80 -0.92 5.35
C ARG A 46 -18.34 0.10 6.38
N LEU A 47 -17.02 0.38 6.41
CA LEU A 47 -16.43 1.37 7.30
C LEU A 47 -16.80 2.80 6.92
N LYS A 48 -17.11 3.07 5.64
CA LYS A 48 -17.44 4.40 5.10
C LYS A 48 -16.43 5.48 5.56
N PRO A 49 -15.11 5.27 5.36
CA PRO A 49 -14.13 6.25 5.79
C PRO A 49 -14.25 7.52 4.95
N ARG A 50 -14.01 8.69 5.55
CA ARG A 50 -13.81 9.94 4.81
C ARG A 50 -12.51 9.89 4.00
N THR A 51 -11.47 9.32 4.59
CA THR A 51 -10.13 9.22 3.99
C THR A 51 -9.63 7.78 4.00
N LEU A 52 -9.18 7.29 2.85
CA LEU A 52 -8.52 6.00 2.71
C LEU A 52 -7.04 6.22 2.36
N VAL A 53 -6.15 5.70 3.19
CA VAL A 53 -4.71 5.64 2.91
C VAL A 53 -4.36 4.24 2.40
N ILE A 54 -3.67 4.18 1.26
CA ILE A 54 -3.14 2.95 0.69
C ILE A 54 -1.62 3.04 0.70
N VAL A 55 -0.95 2.00 1.20
CA VAL A 55 0.51 1.92 1.29
C VAL A 55 0.98 0.68 0.55
N ASP A 56 1.99 0.82 -0.31
CA ASP A 56 2.57 -0.26 -1.11
C ASP A 56 4.05 0.00 -1.42
N ALA A 57 4.79 -1.05 -1.77
CA ALA A 57 6.13 -0.92 -2.37
C ALA A 57 5.99 -0.50 -3.83
N VAL A 58 6.69 0.57 -4.23
CA VAL A 58 6.55 1.16 -5.57
C VAL A 58 7.92 1.50 -6.13
N GLU A 59 8.22 0.97 -7.32
CA GLU A 59 9.43 1.33 -8.06
C GLU A 59 9.29 2.74 -8.65
N MET A 60 10.04 3.69 -8.09
CA MET A 60 10.00 5.12 -8.42
C MET A 60 11.35 5.63 -8.95
N ASN A 61 12.36 4.77 -9.09
CA ASN A 61 13.75 5.14 -9.39
C ASN A 61 14.30 6.19 -8.39
N LEU A 62 13.97 6.04 -7.12
CA LEU A 62 14.49 6.86 -6.02
C LEU A 62 15.50 6.06 -5.18
N GLU A 63 16.06 6.69 -4.16
CA GLU A 63 16.86 5.97 -3.16
C GLU A 63 15.96 5.00 -2.37
N PRO A 64 16.42 3.77 -2.06
CA PRO A 64 15.62 2.83 -1.30
C PRO A 64 15.18 3.34 0.07
N GLY A 65 13.89 3.16 0.38
CA GLY A 65 13.24 3.71 1.58
C GLY A 65 12.62 5.10 1.36
N GLU A 66 12.85 5.76 0.22
CA GLU A 66 12.20 7.03 -0.08
C GLU A 66 10.68 6.88 -0.18
N ILE A 67 9.97 7.76 0.51
CA ILE A 67 8.50 7.76 0.59
C ILE A 67 7.95 8.89 -0.26
N ARG A 68 6.93 8.59 -1.09
CA ARG A 68 6.20 9.62 -1.84
C ARG A 68 4.70 9.40 -1.73
N VAL A 69 3.97 10.50 -1.61
CA VAL A 69 2.55 10.50 -2.00
C VAL A 69 2.51 10.47 -3.52
N VAL A 70 2.01 9.37 -4.05
CA VAL A 70 1.98 9.12 -5.48
C VAL A 70 0.74 9.79 -6.08
N PRO A 71 0.91 10.72 -7.02
CA PRO A 71 -0.22 11.36 -7.69
C PRO A 71 -0.94 10.34 -8.59
N ARG A 72 -2.27 10.46 -8.67
CA ARG A 72 -3.15 9.48 -9.36
C ARG A 72 -2.74 9.22 -10.82
N GLU A 73 -2.27 10.25 -11.49
CA GLU A 73 -1.87 10.24 -12.90
C GLU A 73 -0.64 9.34 -13.12
N ARG A 74 0.18 9.13 -12.08
CA ARG A 74 1.37 8.29 -12.14
C ARG A 74 1.12 6.84 -11.71
N ILE A 75 0.01 6.54 -11.03
CA ILE A 75 -0.29 5.19 -10.51
C ILE A 75 -0.40 4.17 -11.64
N GLY A 76 -0.97 4.55 -12.80
CA GLY A 76 -1.11 3.64 -13.94
C GLY A 76 0.17 3.39 -14.74
N VAL A 77 1.23 4.18 -14.50
CA VAL A 77 2.49 4.13 -15.26
C VAL A 77 3.60 3.43 -14.46
N MET A 78 3.45 3.33 -13.14
CA MET A 78 4.45 2.69 -12.27
C MET A 78 4.25 1.18 -12.19
N HIS A 79 5.36 0.46 -12.11
CA HIS A 79 5.35 -0.96 -11.80
C HIS A 79 5.02 -1.14 -10.32
N ILE A 80 3.73 -1.34 -10.06
CA ILE A 80 3.19 -1.73 -8.76
C ILE A 80 3.12 -3.26 -8.74
N SER A 81 3.35 -3.88 -7.58
CA SER A 81 3.53 -5.33 -7.40
C SER A 81 2.56 -6.19 -8.23
N THR A 82 3.05 -7.32 -8.75
CA THR A 82 2.49 -8.12 -9.86
C THR A 82 1.40 -9.12 -9.47
N HIS A 83 0.77 -8.95 -8.31
CA HIS A 83 -0.28 -9.84 -7.83
C HIS A 83 -1.60 -9.07 -7.65
N GLY A 84 -2.66 -9.53 -8.33
CA GLY A 84 -4.00 -8.95 -8.26
C GLY A 84 -4.33 -7.93 -9.35
N ILE A 85 -5.47 -7.25 -9.19
CA ILE A 85 -5.86 -6.16 -10.09
C ILE A 85 -4.87 -4.98 -9.98
N PRO A 86 -4.61 -4.22 -11.06
CA PRO A 86 -3.80 -3.02 -10.96
C PRO A 86 -4.33 -2.07 -9.87
N VAL A 87 -3.46 -1.59 -8.98
CA VAL A 87 -3.85 -0.69 -7.88
C VAL A 87 -4.52 0.58 -8.40
N SER A 88 -4.17 1.04 -9.61
CA SER A 88 -4.87 2.12 -10.31
C SER A 88 -6.37 1.85 -10.48
N LEU A 89 -6.74 0.61 -10.83
CA LEU A 89 -8.12 0.17 -11.01
C LEU A 89 -8.85 0.06 -9.66
N LEU A 90 -8.19 -0.50 -8.64
CA LEU A 90 -8.73 -0.54 -7.28
C LEU A 90 -9.05 0.86 -6.75
N ILE A 91 -8.10 1.78 -6.89
CA ILE A 91 -8.28 3.17 -6.48
C ILE A 91 -9.40 3.80 -7.30
N ASN A 92 -9.46 3.58 -8.62
CA ASN A 92 -10.57 4.04 -9.48
C ASN A 92 -11.95 3.59 -8.97
N TYR A 93 -12.07 2.32 -8.58
CA TYR A 93 -13.30 1.77 -8.02
C TYR A 93 -13.66 2.39 -6.66
N LEU A 94 -12.71 2.47 -5.73
CA LEU A 94 -12.96 2.91 -4.36
C LEU A 94 -13.31 4.40 -4.23
N LYS A 95 -12.90 5.24 -5.19
CA LYS A 95 -13.28 6.68 -5.23
C LYS A 95 -14.78 6.93 -5.29
N GLN A 96 -15.56 5.95 -5.75
CA GLN A 96 -17.01 6.06 -5.75
C GLN A 96 -17.62 5.98 -4.34
N TYR A 97 -16.83 5.55 -3.36
CA TYR A 97 -17.27 5.26 -1.99
C TYR A 97 -16.49 6.02 -0.91
N VAL A 98 -15.36 6.63 -1.26
CA VAL A 98 -14.46 7.35 -0.35
C VAL A 98 -14.14 8.71 -0.95
N GLU A 99 -14.28 9.76 -0.16
CA GLU A 99 -14.06 11.15 -0.60
C GLU A 99 -12.59 11.39 -0.95
N ASP A 100 -11.68 10.94 -0.09
CA ASP A 100 -10.26 11.25 -0.21
C ASP A 100 -9.41 9.98 -0.17
N ILE A 101 -8.62 9.74 -1.21
CA ILE A 101 -7.74 8.57 -1.30
C ILE A 101 -6.30 9.01 -1.49
N VAL A 102 -5.45 8.66 -0.53
CA VAL A 102 -4.01 8.92 -0.54
C VAL A 102 -3.27 7.63 -0.82
N PHE A 103 -2.46 7.61 -1.87
CA PHE A 103 -1.57 6.49 -2.17
C PHE A 103 -0.13 6.86 -1.80
N ILE A 104 0.46 6.07 -0.90
CA ILE A 104 1.82 6.23 -0.42
C ILE A 104 2.65 5.09 -1.00
N GLY A 105 3.62 5.45 -1.83
CA GLY A 105 4.61 4.53 -2.38
C GLY A 105 5.91 4.62 -1.59
N ILE A 106 6.53 3.47 -1.35
CA ILE A 106 7.85 3.37 -0.72
C ILE A 106 8.79 2.67 -1.69
N GLN A 107 9.93 3.30 -1.99
CA GLN A 107 10.92 2.77 -2.92
C GLN A 107 11.57 1.49 -2.35
N PRO A 108 11.43 0.34 -3.02
CA PRO A 108 12.13 -0.89 -2.63
C PRO A 108 13.61 -0.86 -3.04
N LYS A 109 14.43 -1.68 -2.37
CA LYS A 109 15.78 -2.06 -2.79
C LYS A 109 15.81 -3.44 -3.45
N SER A 110 15.07 -4.40 -2.89
CA SER A 110 15.00 -5.79 -3.36
C SER A 110 13.62 -6.37 -3.10
N MET A 111 12.93 -6.81 -4.15
CA MET A 111 11.64 -7.53 -4.07
C MET A 111 11.81 -9.04 -3.79
N SER A 112 12.93 -9.43 -3.18
CA SER A 112 13.22 -10.84 -2.87
C SER A 112 14.01 -10.97 -1.57
N GLY A 113 13.83 -12.11 -0.90
CA GLY A 113 14.52 -12.43 0.34
C GLY A 113 13.91 -11.71 1.55
N LYS A 114 14.76 -11.20 2.43
CA LYS A 114 14.33 -10.47 3.63
C LYS A 114 14.23 -8.97 3.34
N MET A 115 13.26 -8.32 3.97
CA MET A 115 13.12 -6.87 3.95
C MET A 115 14.40 -6.19 4.43
N THR A 116 14.86 -5.20 3.66
CA THR A 116 16.11 -4.49 3.83
C THR A 116 16.00 -3.39 4.89
N ASP A 117 17.14 -3.08 5.54
CA ASP A 117 17.16 -2.06 6.59
C ASP A 117 16.88 -0.65 6.06
N SER A 118 17.13 -0.39 4.77
CA SER A 118 16.78 0.88 4.12
C SER A 118 15.28 1.17 4.14
N VAL A 119 14.45 0.12 4.01
CA VAL A 119 12.98 0.25 3.91
C VAL A 119 12.31 0.11 5.29
N LYS A 120 13.00 -0.45 6.29
CA LYS A 120 12.48 -0.59 7.67
C LYS A 120 12.60 0.65 8.55
N LYS A 121 13.43 1.63 8.14
CA LYS A 121 13.70 2.86 8.89
C LYS A 121 12.45 3.70 9.08
#